data_AF-A0A2N8SMB7-F1
#
_entry.id   AF-A0A2N8SMB7-F1
#
_cell.length_a   1.000
_cell.length_b   1.000
_cell.length_c   1.000
_cell.angle_alpha   90.00
_cell.angle_beta   90.00
_cell.angle_gamma   90.00
#
_symmetry.space_group_name_H-M   'P 1'
#
loop_
_entity.id
_entity.type
_entity.pdbx_description
1 polymer ?
#
loop_
_entity_poly.entity_id
_entity_poly.type
_entity_poly.pdbx_seq_one_letter_code
_entity_poly.pdbx_strand_id
1 'polypeptide(L)' 'MPAMWPFELQQVVIDWFVAWRKRRLYKRLLRLSDRQLRMRDLSRPRLLEKLQMPLRQLIEEQRCQRQR' A
#
# COMPACT_ATOMS: atom_id res chain seq x y z
N MET A 1 3.85 29.65 20.23
CA MET A 1 2.95 28.83 19.38
C MET A 1 3.10 27.38 19.84
N PRO A 2 2.05 26.69 20.31
CA PRO A 2 2.24 25.35 20.86
C PRO A 2 2.46 24.35 19.72
N ALA A 3 3.45 23.49 19.92
CA ALA A 3 3.78 22.39 19.02
C ALA A 3 2.57 21.43 18.91
N MET A 4 1.80 21.55 17.82
CA MET A 4 0.72 20.62 17.46
C MET A 4 1.30 19.31 16.91
N TRP A 5 2.11 18.59 17.69
CA TRP A 5 2.79 17.39 17.19
C TRP A 5 2.75 16.21 18.16
N PRO A 6 1.61 15.49 18.15
CA PRO A 6 1.69 14.03 18.18
C PRO A 6 0.83 13.36 17.11
N PHE A 7 -0.17 14.06 16.55
CA PHE A 7 -1.19 13.45 15.71
C PHE A 7 -0.72 13.20 14.27
N GLU A 8 0.00 14.15 13.67
CA GLU A 8 0.52 13.99 12.30
C GLU A 8 1.57 12.87 12.23
N LEU A 9 2.43 12.74 13.25
CA LEU A 9 3.37 11.63 13.37
C LEU A 9 2.66 10.28 13.47
N GLN A 10 1.63 10.19 14.30
CA GLN A 10 0.83 8.97 14.42
C GLN A 10 0.17 8.61 13.09
N GLN A 11 -0.38 9.57 12.37
CA GLN A 11 -0.94 9.34 11.04
C GLN A 11 0.11 8.86 10.04
N VAL A 12 1.30 9.46 10.03
CA VAL A 12 2.40 9.02 9.16
C VAL A 12 2.81 7.59 9.46
N VAL A 13 2.91 7.22 10.73
CA VAL A 13 3.27 5.85 11.15
C VAL A 13 2.17 4.85 10.76
N ILE A 14 0.89 5.20 10.95
CA ILE A 14 -0.24 4.36 10.55
C ILE A 14 -0.26 4.18 9.03
N ASP A 15 -0.12 5.27 8.26
CA ASP A 15 -0.09 5.22 6.80
C ASP A 15 1.07 4.36 6.30
N TRP A 16 2.25 4.49 6.92
CA TRP A 16 3.42 3.67 6.61
C TRP A 16 3.17 2.19 6.93
N PHE A 17 2.56 1.88 8.08
CA PHE A 17 2.23 0.52 8.47
C PHE A 17 1.21 -0.12 7.53
N VAL A 18 0.16 0.61 7.13
CA VAL A 18 -0.84 0.15 6.17
C VAL A 18 -0.22 -0.09 4.80
N ALA A 19 0.63 0.82 4.31
CA ALA A 19 1.34 0.66 3.05
C ALA A 19 2.29 -0.55 3.08
N TRP A 20 3.03 -0.74 4.17
CA TRP A 20 3.88 -1.91 4.39
C TRP A 20 3.08 -3.22 4.41
N ARG A 21 1.95 -3.24 5.13
CA ARG A 21 1.05 -4.41 5.21
C ARG A 21 0.50 -4.78 3.84
N LYS A 22 0.05 -3.80 3.05
CA LYS A 22 -0.40 -4.01 1.65
C LYS A 22 0.74 -4.60 0.80
N ARG A 23 1.95 -4.05 0.90
CA ARG A 23 3.12 -4.56 0.16
C ARG A 23 3.47 -6.01 0.53
N ARG A 24 3.36 -6.36 1.81
CA ARG A 24 3.56 -7.74 2.29
C ARG A 24 2.48 -8.68 1.72
N LEU A 25 1.24 -8.20 1.61
CA LEU A 25 0.13 -8.94 1.02
C LEU A 25 0.36 -9.17 -0.49
N TYR A 26 0.80 -8.16 -1.25
CA TYR A 26 1.17 -8.32 -2.66
C TYR A 26 2.32 -9.32 -2.85
N LYS A 27 3.34 -9.32 -1.98
CA LYS A 27 4.40 -10.34 -2.00
C LYS A 27 3.85 -11.75 -1.75
N ARG A 28 2.87 -11.90 -0.85
CA ARG A 28 2.19 -13.19 -0.62
C ARG A 28 1.34 -13.61 -1.81
N LEU A 29 0.66 -12.66 -2.46
CA LEU A 29 -0.11 -12.92 -3.68
C LEU A 29 0.80 -13.32 -4.86
N LEU A 30 2.02 -12.78 -4.95
CA LEU A 30 3.00 -13.21 -5.96
C LEU A 30 3.49 -14.65 -5.73
N ARG A 31 3.44 -15.17 -4.49
CA ARG A 31 3.71 -16.59 -4.21
C ARG A 31 2.57 -17.51 -4.66
N LEU A 32 1.39 -16.98 -4.97
CA LEU A 32 0.31 -17.79 -5.54
C LEU A 32 0.61 -18.15 -6.99
N SER A 33 0.05 -19.28 -7.41
CA SER A 33 0.13 -19.74 -8.79
C SER A 33 -0.63 -18.80 -9.73
N ASP A 34 -0.13 -18.63 -10.97
CA ASP A 34 -0.78 -17.76 -11.98
C ASP A 34 -2.26 -18.12 -12.21
N ARG A 35 -2.60 -19.40 -12.05
CA ARG A 35 -3.98 -19.91 -12.21
C ARG A 35 -4.92 -19.34 -11.14
N GLN A 36 -4.47 -19.24 -9.89
CA GLN A 36 -5.23 -18.66 -8.79
C GLN A 36 -5.34 -17.13 -8.87
N LEU A 37 -4.34 -16.48 -9.46
CA LEU A 37 -4.35 -15.05 -9.72
C LEU A 37 -5.37 -14.70 -10.83
N ARG A 38 -5.39 -15.49 -11.92
CA ARG A 38 -6.39 -15.34 -12.99
C ARG A 38 -7.83 -15.56 -12.53
N MET A 39 -8.08 -16.49 -11.60
CA MET A 39 -9.42 -16.67 -11.01
C MET A 39 -9.94 -15.43 -10.26
N ARG A 40 -9.06 -14.51 -9.87
CA ARG A 40 -9.39 -13.28 -9.16
C ARG A 40 -9.25 -12.03 -10.04
N ASP A 41 -9.12 -12.19 -11.36
CA ASP A 41 -8.79 -11.12 -12.31
C ASP A 41 -7.54 -10.31 -11.91
N LEU A 42 -6.64 -10.94 -11.16
CA LEU A 42 -5.38 -10.35 -10.72
C LEU A 42 -4.28 -10.77 -11.68
N SER A 43 -3.61 -9.80 -12.29
CA SER A 43 -2.45 -10.06 -13.15
C SER A 43 -1.15 -9.91 -12.35
N ARG A 44 -0.27 -10.91 -12.42
CA ARG A 44 1.12 -10.80 -11.90
C ARG A 44 1.85 -9.50 -12.31
N PRO A 45 1.81 -9.04 -13.57
CA PRO A 45 2.47 -7.79 -13.95
C PRO A 45 1.92 -6.58 -13.18
N ARG A 46 0.59 -6.49 -13.01
CA ARG A 46 -0.03 -5.43 -12.20
C ARG A 46 0.41 -5.48 -10.73
N LEU A 47 0.58 -6.68 -10.17
CA LEU A 47 1.09 -6.85 -8.80
C LEU A 47 2.57 -6.44 -8.69
N LEU A 48 3.38 -6.73 -9.70
CA LEU A 48 4.78 -6.31 -9.77
C LEU A 48 4.92 -4.80 -9.92
N GLU A 49 4.13 -4.16 -10.77
CA GLU A 49 4.06 -2.70 -10.90
C GLU A 49 3.72 -2.04 -9.55
N LYS A 50 2.69 -2.54 -8.86
CA LYS A 50 2.31 -2.08 -7.51
C LYS A 50 3.39 -2.31 -6.46
N LEU A 51 4.31 -3.26 -6.68
CA LEU A 51 5.42 -3.57 -5.79
C LEU A 51 6.69 -2.75 -6.09
N GLN A 52 6.89 -2.38 -7.35
CA GLN A 52 7.95 -1.48 -7.81
C GLN A 52 7.65 -0.03 -7.46
N MET A 53 6.36 0.34 -7.34
CA MET A 53 5.97 1.65 -6.86
C MET A 53 6.57 1.97 -5.48
N PRO A 54 7.19 3.14 -5.31
CA PRO A 54 7.71 3.58 -4.02
C PRO A 54 6.58 3.73 -3.01
N LEU A 55 6.85 3.34 -1.75
CA LEU A 55 5.88 3.39 -0.66
C LEU A 55 5.28 4.79 -0.44
N ARG A 56 6.04 5.85 -0.77
CA ARG A 56 5.55 7.24 -0.71
C ARG A 56 4.37 7.49 -1.65
N GLN A 57 4.42 6.99 -2.89
CA GLN A 57 3.30 7.13 -3.85
C GLN A 57 2.06 6.35 -3.39
N LEU A 58 2.25 5.18 -2.77
CA LEU A 58 1.15 4.40 -2.19
C LEU A 58 0.47 5.09 -0.99
N ILE A 59 1.23 5.89 -0.24
CA ILE A 59 0.71 6.69 0.88
C ILE A 59 0.00 7.92 0.36
N GLU A 60 0.55 8.59 -0.65
CA GLU A 60 -0.11 9.72 -1.34
C GLU A 60 -1.44 9.29 -1.99
N GLU A 61 -1.49 8.17 -2.70
CA GLU A 61 -2.75 7.62 -3.22
C GLU A 61 -3.78 7.37 -2.10
N GLN A 62 -3.36 6.84 -0.95
CA GLN A 62 -4.25 6.61 0.19
C GLN A 62 -4.74 7.92 0.82
N ARG A 63 -3.88 8.93 0.90
CA ARG A 63 -4.26 10.25 1.40
C ARG A 63 -5.26 10.93 0.46
N CYS A 64 -5.04 10.86 -0.85
CA CYS A 64 -5.99 11.33 -1.86
C CYS A 64 -7.33 10.59 -1.78
N GLN A 65 -7.34 9.28 -1.49
CA GLN A 65 -8.57 8.52 -1.32
C GLN A 65 -9.33 8.83 -0.02
N ARG A 66 -8.65 9.24 1.06
CA ARG A 66 -9.33 9.68 2.30
C ARG A 66 -9.87 11.11 2.24
N GLN A 67 -9.36 11.95 1.33
CA GLN A 67 -9.81 13.32 1.14
C GLN A 67 -10.98 13.47 0.15
N ARG A 68 -11.35 12.40 -0.56
CA ARG A 68 -12.57 12.33 -1.37
C ARG A 68 -13.70 11.67 -0.58
#